data_AF-A0A1S6Q8E6-F1
#
_entry.id   AF-A0A1S6Q8E6-F1
#
_cell.length_a   1.000
_cell.length_b   1.000
_cell.length_c   1.000
_cell.angle_alpha   90.00
_cell.angle_beta   90.00
_cell.angle_gamma   90.00
#
_symmetry.space_group_name_H-M   'P 1'
#
loop_
_entity.id
_entity.type
_entity.pdbx_description
1 polymer ?
#
loop_
_entity_poly.entity_id
_entity_poly.type
_entity_poly.pdbx_seq_one_letter_code
_entity_poly.pdbx_strand_id
1 'polypeptide(L)' 'GMTVIFCTGETLDERKANNTMEVNIAQLEALKKEIGESKKLWENVVIAYEPVWSIGT' A
#
# COMPACT_ATOMS: atom_id res chain seq x y z
N GLY A 1 13.47 -7.82 14.58
CA GLY A 1 12.13 -7.57 13.99
C GLY A 1 12.03 -8.36 12.70
N MET A 2 10.83 -8.44 12.13
CA MET A 2 10.63 -9.00 10.78
C MET A 2 10.74 -7.87 9.75
N THR A 3 11.24 -8.18 8.56
CA THR A 3 11.06 -7.33 7.38
C THR A 3 9.70 -7.64 6.78
N VAL A 4 8.90 -6.62 6.50
CA VAL A 4 7.53 -6.75 5.99
C VAL A 4 7.50 -6.23 4.55
N ILE A 5 6.99 -7.06 3.64
CA ILE A 5 6.56 -6.61 2.32
C ILE A 5 5.09 -6.22 2.46
N PHE A 6 4.80 -4.92 2.42
CA PHE A 6 3.46 -4.37 2.57
C PHE A 6 2.88 -4.07 1.19
N CYS A 7 1.89 -4.86 0.79
CA CYS A 7 1.26 -4.74 -0.51
C CYS A 7 0.19 -3.64 -0.51
N THR A 8 0.15 -2.84 -1.58
CA THR A 8 -0.93 -1.89 -1.87
C THR A 8 -1.40 -2.08 -3.30
N GLY A 9 -2.64 -1.72 -3.58
CA GLY A 9 -3.18 -1.79 -4.93
C GLY A 9 -4.64 -1.38 -5.01
N GLU A 10 -5.00 -0.81 -6.15
CA GLU A 10 -6.37 -0.50 -6.53
C GLU A 10 -6.96 -1.57 -7.46
N THR A 11 -8.26 -1.72 -7.42
CA THR A 11 -9.06 -2.53 -8.35
C THR A 11 -9.20 -1.86 -9.72
N LEU A 12 -9.66 -2.62 -10.73
CA LEU A 12 -9.89 -2.08 -12.07
C LEU A 12 -10.90 -0.93 -12.07
N ASP A 13 -11.95 -1.05 -11.24
CA ASP A 13 -13.03 -0.07 -11.18
C ASP A 13 -12.57 1.21 -10.48
N GLU A 14 -11.79 1.10 -9.40
CA GLU A 14 -11.16 2.26 -8.76
C GLU A 14 -10.20 2.98 -9.71
N ARG A 15 -9.41 2.23 -10.50
CA ARG A 15 -8.56 2.82 -11.54
C ARG A 15 -9.38 3.54 -12.61
N LYS A 16 -10.46 2.92 -13.11
CA LYS A 16 -11.36 3.54 -14.10
C LYS A 16 -12.06 4.79 -13.56
N ALA A 17 -12.30 4.85 -12.25
CA ALA A 17 -12.82 6.03 -11.56
C ALA A 17 -11.76 7.12 -11.31
N ASN A 18 -10.50 6.90 -11.69
CA ASN A 18 -9.34 7.75 -11.39
C ASN A 18 -8.98 7.83 -9.89
N ASN A 19 -9.36 6.82 -9.09
CA ASN A 19 -9.13 6.78 -7.65
C ASN A 19 -7.84 6.02 -7.25
N THR A 20 -6.95 5.71 -8.21
CA THR A 20 -5.71 4.95 -7.94
C THR A 20 -4.91 5.52 -6.78
N MET A 21 -4.66 6.83 -6.78
CA MET A 21 -3.87 7.47 -5.72
C MET A 21 -4.62 7.50 -4.40
N GLU A 22 -5.92 7.79 -4.41
CA GLU A 22 -6.74 7.84 -3.20
C GLU A 22 -6.74 6.49 -2.47
N VAL A 23 -6.95 5.40 -3.20
CA VAL A 23 -6.98 4.05 -2.63
C VAL A 23 -5.62 3.64 -2.07
N ASN A 24 -4.55 3.80 -2.86
CA ASN A 24 -3.21 3.39 -2.42
C ASN A 24 -2.70 4.26 -1.25
N ILE A 25 -3.00 5.57 -1.24
CA ILE A 25 -2.63 6.45 -0.12
C ILE A 25 -3.41 6.07 1.14
N ALA A 26 -4.73 5.82 1.04
CA ALA A 26 -5.53 5.42 2.20
C ALA A 26 -5.00 4.12 2.85
N GLN A 27 -4.57 3.15 2.05
CA GLN A 27 -3.93 1.93 2.53
C GLN A 27 -2.60 2.21 3.26
N LEU A 28 -1.76 3.12 2.74
CA LEU A 28 -0.51 3.52 3.39
C LEU A 28 -0.75 4.37 4.66
N GLU A 29 -1.78 5.21 4.68
CA GLU A 29 -2.17 5.99 5.85
C GLU A 29 -2.64 5.08 7.00
N ALA A 30 -3.36 4.00 6.68
CA ALA A 30 -3.73 2.99 7.66
C ALA A 30 -2.49 2.37 8.32
N LEU A 31 -1.47 1.99 7.54
CA LEU A 31 -0.19 1.50 8.11
C LEU A 31 0.49 2.58 8.96
N LYS A 32 0.58 3.81 8.44
CA LYS A 32 1.20 4.94 9.16
C LYS A 32 0.51 5.21 10.49
N LYS A 33 -0.81 5.05 10.59
CA LYS A 33 -1.56 5.22 11.83
C LYS A 33 -1.14 4.22 12.91
N GLU A 34 -0.80 2.99 12.52
CA GLU A 34 -0.40 1.93 13.45
C GLU A 34 1.07 2.05 13.89
N ILE A 35 1.99 2.34 12.96
CA ILE A 35 3.44 2.37 13.25
C ILE A 35 4.00 3.79 13.52
N GLY A 36 3.17 4.81 13.33
CA GLY A 36 3.50 6.22 13.55
C GLY A 36 4.66 6.70 12.68
N GLU A 37 5.45 7.64 13.22
CA GLU A 37 6.63 8.21 12.56
C GLU A 37 7.95 7.51 12.97
N SER A 38 7.85 6.30 13.53
CA SER A 38 9.02 5.55 14.01
C SER A 38 9.91 5.12 12.84
N LYS A 39 11.02 5.85 12.62
CA LYS A 39 11.98 5.54 11.56
C LYS A 39 12.46 4.09 11.59
N LYS A 40 12.70 3.53 12.78
CA LYS A 40 13.13 2.13 12.96
C LYS A 40 12.10 1.11 12.48
N LEU A 41 10.81 1.41 12.57
CA LEU A 41 9.76 0.51 12.06
C LEU A 41 9.68 0.62 10.53
N TRP A 42 9.72 1.84 9.99
CA TRP A 42 9.72 2.08 8.55
C TRP A 42 10.95 1.50 7.83
N GLU A 43 12.11 1.45 8.47
CA GLU A 43 13.32 0.77 7.94
C GLU A 43 13.10 -0.73 7.62
N ASN A 44 12.10 -1.36 8.24
CA ASN A 44 11.78 -2.76 8.03
C ASN A 44 10.59 -2.99 7.09
N VAL A 45 10.06 -1.93 6.45
CA VAL A 45 8.91 -2.02 5.53
C VAL A 45 9.39 -1.82 4.09
N VAL A 46 9.04 -2.76 3.22
CA VAL A 46 9.16 -2.65 1.76
C VAL A 46 7.75 -2.49 1.21
N ILE A 47 7.49 -1.44 0.42
CA ILE A 47 6.19 -1.24 -0.22
C ILE A 47 6.18 -1.98 -1.55
N ALA A 48 5.21 -2.87 -1.74
CA ALA A 48 4.96 -3.55 -3.00
C ALA A 48 3.65 -3.03 -3.60
N TYR A 49 3.76 -2.19 -4.62
CA TYR A 49 2.58 -1.74 -5.37
C TYR A 49 2.20 -2.81 -6.41
N GLU A 50 1.04 -3.42 -6.22
CA GLU A 50 0.50 -4.49 -7.03
C GLU A 50 -0.93 -4.10 -7.47
N PRO A 51 -1.10 -3.47 -8.65
CA PRO A 51 -2.43 -3.15 -9.16
C PRO A 51 -3.28 -4.43 -9.22
N VAL A 52 -4.39 -4.48 -8.48
CA VAL A 52 -5.16 -5.73 -8.26
C VAL A 52 -5.66 -6.29 -9.59
N TRP A 53 -5.96 -5.40 -10.53
CA TRP A 53 -6.42 -5.73 -11.87
C TRP A 53 -5.34 -6.32 -12.79
N SER A 54 -4.09 -6.42 -12.35
CA SER A 54 -2.96 -7.04 -13.08
C SER A 54 -2.44 -8.33 -12.43
N ILE A 55 -3.03 -8.79 -11.33
CA ILE A 55 -2.53 -9.94 -10.57
C ILE A 55 -2.99 -11.24 -11.24
N GLY A 56 -2.08 -11.92 -11.93
CA GLY A 56 -2.35 -13.23 -12.56
C GLY A 56 -3.33 -13.18 -13.74
N THR A 57 -3.68 -11.98 -14.20
CA THR A 57 -4.54 -11.67 -15.35
C THR A 57 -3.72 -11.40 -16.60
#